data_AF-A0A8C4SKV8-F1
#
_entry.id   AF-A0A8C4SKV8-F1
#
_cell.length_a   1.000
_cell.length_b   1.000
_cell.length_c   1.000
_cell.angle_alpha   90.00
_cell.angle_beta   90.00
_cell.angle_gamma   90.00
#
_symmetry.space_group_name_H-M   'P 1'
#
loop_
_entity.id
_entity.type
_entity.pdbx_description
1 polymer ?
#
loop_
_entity_poly.entity_id
_entity_poly.type
_entity_poly.pdbx_seq_one_letter_code
_entity_poly.pdbx_strand_id
1 'polypeptide(L)'
;MLFSPLKNIFIGLFHKSIVSFHNNYCVILKTQLGPTYGSPIKKMQVLPGFTDTESSASYLAYITNDKIGLQILPVDGNPHRSSALICHAEGVSSFTCSCDGKYIFTAGGEDCIVYLWETNLNALEAAATLGGKDLDPFYELINGGRDGELFRELEDYFYYCQIRCQGIDCMEPRQVSTTIPLSEVPFVMRALGFYPTEQEIDDMQNEVKFSEYVNTGKYVTEVDIGEFLKLFINHRPAFGISRYEVQKAFEFLGYDQENGEHLINRKELLQLLQSRGEHLTEEDLAEYFSTLLGLNPEGGRFEPGYCQPHVPSPHASTLSCTGSLSLLLFSPSFNICLSSCFFFSVVSFLFPIPSLPCRILILP
;
A
#
# COMPACT_ATOMS: atom_id res chain seq x y z
N MET A 1 -21.62 36.13 5.61
CA MET A 1 -22.80 35.55 4.94
C MET A 1 -22.34 35.00 3.61
N LEU A 2 -22.59 33.70 3.36
CA LEU A 2 -22.72 33.07 2.02
C LEU A 2 -21.38 32.96 1.23
N PHE A 3 -20.90 31.83 0.70
CA PHE A 3 -21.46 30.52 0.39
C PHE A 3 -20.28 29.52 0.20
N SER A 4 -20.50 28.27 0.61
CA SER A 4 -19.78 27.07 0.13
C SER A 4 -19.95 26.89 -1.39
N PRO A 5 -19.11 26.10 -2.10
CA PRO A 5 -19.27 24.64 -2.02
C PRO A 5 -17.94 23.86 -2.01
N LEU A 6 -17.83 22.98 -1.01
CA LEU A 6 -17.09 21.73 -1.12
C LEU A 6 -17.68 20.91 -2.28
N LYS A 7 -16.92 20.69 -3.36
CA LYS A 7 -17.23 19.72 -4.40
C LYS A 7 -15.94 19.17 -5.04
N ASN A 8 -15.62 17.93 -4.65
CA ASN A 8 -15.00 16.82 -5.41
C ASN A 8 -13.63 17.09 -6.10
N ILE A 9 -12.69 16.14 -6.24
CA ILE A 9 -12.70 14.81 -6.88
C ILE A 9 -11.36 14.14 -6.44
N PHE A 10 -11.30 12.90 -5.94
CA PHE A 10 -11.09 11.70 -6.75
C PHE A 10 -11.87 10.48 -6.24
N ILE A 11 -12.24 9.64 -7.20
CA ILE A 11 -13.17 8.52 -7.15
C ILE A 11 -12.38 7.23 -6.90
N GLY A 12 -12.90 6.35 -6.03
CA GLY A 12 -12.35 5.01 -5.75
C GLY A 12 -11.79 4.79 -4.34
N LEU A 13 -12.14 5.63 -3.37
CA LEU A 13 -11.34 5.79 -2.16
C LEU A 13 -11.67 4.77 -1.07
N PHE A 14 -10.84 3.73 -1.00
CA PHE A 14 -10.52 3.02 0.26
C PHE A 14 -9.65 3.85 1.19
N HIS A 15 -9.06 4.94 0.69
CA HIS A 15 -8.14 5.79 1.42
C HIS A 15 -8.65 7.22 1.47
N LYS A 16 -8.70 7.84 2.64
CA LYS A 16 -8.99 9.26 2.78
C LYS A 16 -7.69 10.02 2.94
N SER A 17 -7.32 10.79 1.92
CA SER A 17 -6.16 11.68 1.98
C SER A 17 -6.62 13.10 2.37
N ILE A 18 -6.08 13.62 3.47
CA ILE A 18 -6.21 15.03 3.82
C ILE A 18 -5.15 15.77 3.00
N VAL A 19 -5.59 16.71 2.17
CA VAL A 19 -4.71 17.46 1.28
C VAL A 19 -4.64 18.91 1.74
N SER A 20 -3.43 19.47 1.77
CA SER A 20 -3.21 20.91 1.85
C SER A 20 -2.75 21.46 0.49
N PHE A 21 -3.30 22.61 0.10
CA PHE A 21 -2.90 23.32 -1.10
C PHE A 21 -1.95 24.45 -0.73
N HIS A 22 -0.69 24.34 -1.17
CA HIS A 22 0.28 25.43 -1.06
C HIS A 22 0.83 25.77 -2.44
N ASN A 23 0.57 27.00 -2.91
CA ASN A 23 1.20 27.62 -4.07
C ASN A 23 1.34 26.70 -5.31
N ASN A 24 0.21 26.10 -5.73
CA ASN A 24 0.04 25.19 -6.88
C ASN A 24 0.49 23.73 -6.70
N TYR A 25 0.98 23.33 -5.52
CA TYR A 25 1.27 21.93 -5.20
C TYR A 25 0.25 21.38 -4.20
N CYS A 26 -0.20 20.15 -4.46
CA CYS A 26 -1.10 19.36 -3.63
C CYS A 26 -0.23 18.49 -2.73
N VAL A 27 -0.22 18.74 -1.42
CA VAL A 27 0.55 17.93 -0.46
C VAL A 27 -0.41 17.10 0.37
N ILE A 28 -0.19 15.78 0.40
CA ILE A 28 -0.93 14.89 1.29
C ILE A 28 -0.38 15.08 2.71
N LEU A 29 -1.26 15.51 3.62
CA LEU A 29 -0.97 15.67 5.04
C LEU A 29 -1.20 14.38 5.83
N LYS A 30 -2.13 13.54 5.36
CA LYS A 30 -2.47 12.28 6.04
C LYS A 30 -3.25 11.36 5.13
N THR A 31 -2.93 10.08 5.10
CA THR A 31 -3.74 9.05 4.45
C THR A 31 -4.26 8.08 5.50
N GLN A 32 -5.55 7.73 5.39
CA GLN A 32 -6.20 6.85 6.35
C GLN A 32 -7.07 5.83 5.63
N LEU A 33 -7.00 4.58 6.08
CA LEU A 33 -7.88 3.54 5.59
C LEU A 33 -9.33 3.85 5.98
N GLY A 34 -10.20 3.89 4.98
CA GLY A 34 -11.65 3.97 5.12
C GLY A 34 -12.28 2.58 5.30
N PRO A 35 -13.61 2.50 5.41
CA PRO A 35 -14.29 1.23 5.66
C PRO A 35 -14.13 0.25 4.49
N THR A 36 -13.54 -0.92 4.76
CA THR A 36 -13.16 -1.95 3.78
C THR A 36 -14.14 -3.14 3.76
N TYR A 37 -15.40 -2.91 3.38
CA TYR A 37 -16.41 -3.99 3.37
C TYR A 37 -16.61 -4.62 1.98
N GLY A 38 -15.55 -5.25 1.48
CA GLY A 38 -15.57 -6.15 0.31
C GLY A 38 -15.84 -5.53 -1.06
N SER A 39 -16.36 -4.30 -1.14
CA SER A 39 -16.55 -3.56 -2.38
C SER A 39 -16.36 -2.05 -2.17
N PRO A 40 -16.01 -1.30 -3.23
CA PRO A 40 -15.78 0.14 -3.13
C PRO A 40 -17.05 0.89 -2.70
N ILE A 41 -16.84 1.98 -1.97
CA ILE A 41 -17.92 2.86 -1.53
C ILE A 41 -18.51 3.56 -2.75
N LYS A 42 -19.83 3.44 -2.92
CA LYS A 42 -20.59 4.07 -4.01
C LYS A 42 -21.09 5.45 -3.65
N LYS A 43 -21.59 5.61 -2.42
CA LYS A 43 -22.18 6.84 -1.93
C LYS A 43 -21.93 6.97 -0.43
N MET A 44 -21.75 8.20 0.02
CA MET A 44 -21.57 8.54 1.43
C MET A 44 -22.33 9.82 1.77
N GLN A 45 -22.84 9.91 3.00
CA GLN A 45 -23.61 11.05 3.49
C GLN A 45 -23.39 11.20 4.99
N VAL A 46 -22.99 12.40 5.43
CA VAL A 46 -22.89 12.71 6.87
C VAL A 46 -24.30 12.74 7.46
N LEU A 47 -24.50 12.06 8.58
CA LEU A 47 -25.79 12.01 9.25
C LEU A 47 -26.18 13.41 9.75
N PRO A 48 -27.35 13.93 9.37
CA PRO A 48 -27.83 15.22 9.86
C PRO A 48 -28.32 15.09 11.32
N GLY A 49 -28.21 16.18 12.08
CA GLY A 49 -28.84 16.30 13.41
C GLY A 49 -28.01 15.85 14.61
N PHE A 50 -26.88 15.15 14.41
CA PHE A 50 -25.97 14.72 15.47
C PHE A 50 -24.67 15.53 15.51
N THR A 51 -24.79 16.83 15.70
CA THR A 51 -23.69 17.64 16.22
C THR A 51 -23.94 17.84 17.70
N ASP A 52 -23.65 16.81 18.51
CA ASP A 52 -23.70 16.98 19.95
C ASP A 52 -22.65 18.02 20.36
N THR A 53 -23.06 18.97 21.19
CA THR A 53 -22.22 20.08 21.66
C THR A 53 -21.05 19.64 22.53
N GLU A 54 -21.01 18.37 22.95
CA GLU A 54 -19.97 17.81 23.83
C GLU A 54 -19.04 16.80 23.14
N SER A 55 -19.50 16.13 22.08
CA SER A 55 -18.70 15.18 21.32
C SER A 55 -18.57 15.69 19.88
N SER A 56 -17.37 16.11 19.49
CA SER A 56 -17.08 16.59 18.12
C SER A 56 -17.18 15.49 17.05
N ALA A 57 -17.60 14.30 17.43
CA ALA A 57 -17.78 13.16 16.56
C ALA A 57 -19.01 13.35 15.68
N SER A 58 -18.77 13.48 14.36
CA SER A 58 -19.83 13.38 13.36
C SER A 58 -19.90 11.94 12.85
N TYR A 59 -21.06 11.55 12.33
CA TYR A 59 -21.26 10.19 11.81
C TYR A 59 -21.46 10.23 10.29
N LEU A 60 -20.88 9.26 9.60
CA LEU A 60 -20.98 9.10 8.16
C LEU A 60 -21.67 7.79 7.84
N ALA A 61 -22.78 7.86 7.13
CA ALA A 61 -23.39 6.70 6.50
C ALA A 61 -22.80 6.49 5.11
N TYR A 62 -22.60 5.24 4.71
CA TYR A 62 -22.14 4.89 3.38
C TYR A 62 -22.81 3.63 2.87
N ILE A 63 -22.79 3.46 1.55
CA ILE A 63 -23.18 2.20 0.89
C ILE A 63 -22.05 1.73 -0.02
N THR A 64 -21.92 0.41 -0.10
CA THR A 64 -21.07 -0.28 -1.07
C THR A 64 -21.94 -0.91 -2.15
N ASN A 65 -21.50 -2.01 -2.77
CA ASN A 65 -22.33 -2.72 -3.75
C ASN A 65 -23.59 -3.32 -3.11
N ASP A 66 -23.46 -3.95 -1.95
CA ASP A 66 -24.50 -4.76 -1.31
C ASP A 66 -24.67 -4.47 0.20
N LYS A 67 -23.82 -3.60 0.77
CA LYS A 67 -23.80 -3.29 2.19
C LYS A 67 -24.10 -1.82 2.46
N ILE A 68 -24.71 -1.58 3.61
CA ILE A 68 -24.86 -0.28 4.25
C ILE A 68 -23.97 -0.24 5.49
N GLY A 69 -23.30 0.88 5.73
CA GLY A 69 -22.49 1.03 6.92
C GLY A 69 -22.49 2.42 7.53
N LEU A 70 -21.97 2.49 8.74
CA LEU A 70 -21.76 3.69 9.54
C LEU A 70 -20.28 3.81 9.90
N GLN A 71 -19.78 5.03 9.92
CA GLN A 71 -18.40 5.38 10.23
C GLN A 71 -18.39 6.58 11.19
N ILE A 72 -17.61 6.50 12.27
CA ILE A 72 -17.34 7.63 13.16
C ILE A 72 -16.29 8.54 12.51
N LEU A 73 -16.52 9.86 12.55
CA LEU A 73 -15.59 10.89 12.10
C LEU A 73 -14.91 11.57 13.30
N PRO A 74 -13.66 12.06 13.15
CA PRO A 74 -12.80 11.93 11.98
C PRO A 74 -12.37 10.48 11.74
N VAL A 75 -12.14 10.13 10.47
CA VAL A 75 -11.54 8.83 10.12
C VAL A 75 -10.15 8.79 10.76
N ASP A 76 -9.74 7.60 11.19
CA ASP A 76 -8.44 7.37 11.83
C ASP A 76 -7.78 6.05 11.42
N GLY A 77 -8.41 5.29 10.52
CA GLY A 77 -7.95 3.95 10.11
C GLY A 77 -8.37 2.84 11.07
N ASN A 78 -9.07 3.14 12.18
CA ASN A 78 -9.49 2.12 13.12
C ASN A 78 -10.70 1.33 12.57
N PRO A 79 -10.59 -0.01 12.42
CA PRO A 79 -11.66 -0.83 11.86
C PRO A 79 -12.94 -0.81 12.72
N HIS A 80 -12.81 -0.74 14.06
CA HIS A 80 -13.93 -0.76 14.99
C HIS A 80 -14.73 0.56 15.04
N ARG A 81 -14.22 1.62 14.38
CA ARG A 81 -14.97 2.88 14.19
C ARG A 81 -15.89 2.84 12.97
N SER A 82 -15.91 1.69 12.28
CA SER A 82 -16.77 1.41 11.16
C SER A 82 -17.60 0.16 11.44
N SER A 83 -18.80 0.10 10.88
CA SER A 83 -19.61 -1.13 10.87
C SER A 83 -20.42 -1.17 9.59
N ALA A 84 -20.58 -2.35 8.99
CA ALA A 84 -21.46 -2.54 7.85
C ALA A 84 -22.26 -3.82 7.93
N LEU A 85 -23.46 -3.78 7.35
CA LEU A 85 -24.39 -4.89 7.25
C LEU A 85 -24.81 -5.07 5.79
N ILE A 86 -25.06 -6.31 5.40
CA ILE A 86 -25.63 -6.63 4.09
C ILE A 86 -27.07 -6.13 4.09
N CYS A 87 -27.42 -5.31 3.10
CA CYS A 87 -28.77 -4.76 2.98
C CYS A 87 -29.53 -5.37 1.80
N HIS A 88 -28.95 -5.43 0.60
CA HIS A 88 -29.61 -5.96 -0.59
C HIS A 88 -28.71 -6.99 -1.29
N ALA A 89 -29.20 -8.21 -1.50
CA ALA A 89 -28.43 -9.30 -2.11
C ALA A 89 -28.07 -9.00 -3.57
N GLU A 90 -29.01 -8.43 -4.34
CA GLU A 90 -28.83 -8.00 -5.73
C GLU A 90 -28.24 -6.58 -5.85
N GLY A 91 -27.83 -6.01 -4.71
CA GLY A 91 -27.14 -4.73 -4.66
C GLY A 91 -28.03 -3.51 -4.42
N VAL A 92 -27.38 -2.47 -3.90
CA VAL A 92 -27.99 -1.20 -3.49
C VAL A 92 -27.89 -0.19 -4.62
N SER A 93 -29.01 0.45 -4.95
CA SER A 93 -29.05 1.53 -5.95
C SER A 93 -28.72 2.88 -5.31
N SER A 94 -29.31 3.18 -4.15
CA SER A 94 -29.13 4.45 -3.45
C SER A 94 -29.59 4.33 -1.99
N PHE A 95 -29.16 5.28 -1.18
CA PHE A 95 -29.68 5.49 0.17
C PHE A 95 -29.91 6.97 0.45
N THR A 96 -30.76 7.24 1.45
CA THR A 96 -30.96 8.57 2.03
C THR A 96 -31.13 8.45 3.54
N CYS A 97 -30.72 9.49 4.26
CA CYS A 97 -30.91 9.59 5.71
C CYS A 97 -32.17 10.40 6.03
N SER A 98 -32.81 10.10 7.15
CA SER A 98 -33.83 10.97 7.74
C SER A 98 -33.22 12.31 8.19
N CYS A 99 -34.04 13.35 8.32
CA CYS A 99 -33.59 14.68 8.73
C CYS A 99 -32.97 14.72 10.14
N ASP A 100 -33.35 13.76 11.00
CA ASP A 100 -32.85 13.59 12.35
C ASP A 100 -31.71 12.57 12.46
N GLY A 101 -31.29 11.95 11.36
CA GLY A 101 -30.19 10.98 11.32
C GLY A 101 -30.45 9.62 11.99
N LYS A 102 -31.65 9.43 12.57
CA LYS A 102 -32.04 8.20 13.28
C LYS A 102 -32.39 7.05 12.37
N TYR A 103 -32.76 7.35 11.13
CA TYR A 103 -33.17 6.35 10.16
C TYR A 103 -32.41 6.50 8.86
N ILE A 104 -32.10 5.35 8.26
CA ILE A 104 -31.54 5.29 6.91
C ILE A 104 -32.47 4.46 6.04
N PHE A 105 -32.75 4.95 4.85
CA PHE A 105 -33.55 4.26 3.85
C PHE A 105 -32.62 3.78 2.75
N THR A 106 -32.63 2.49 2.45
CA THR A 106 -31.92 1.90 1.31
C THR A 106 -32.91 1.42 0.28
N ALA A 107 -32.65 1.71 -0.99
CA ALA A 107 -33.40 1.17 -2.11
C ALA A 107 -32.51 0.15 -2.84
N GLY A 108 -33.00 -1.07 -2.98
CA GLY A 108 -32.34 -2.08 -3.79
C GLY A 108 -32.60 -1.82 -5.28
N GLY A 109 -31.69 -2.31 -6.11
CA GLY A 109 -31.75 -2.10 -7.56
C GLY A 109 -32.77 -3.01 -8.20
N GLU A 110 -32.40 -4.28 -8.39
CA GLU A 110 -33.20 -5.26 -9.13
C GLU A 110 -34.30 -5.90 -8.27
N ASP A 111 -34.10 -5.95 -6.95
CA ASP A 111 -35.08 -6.52 -6.02
C ASP A 111 -36.32 -5.62 -5.81
N CYS A 112 -36.27 -4.36 -6.24
CA CYS A 112 -37.31 -3.34 -6.05
C CYS A 112 -37.78 -3.16 -4.59
N ILE A 113 -36.94 -3.51 -3.61
CA ILE A 113 -37.28 -3.44 -2.18
C ILE A 113 -36.67 -2.17 -1.57
N VAL A 114 -37.38 -1.60 -0.59
CA VAL A 114 -36.86 -0.52 0.26
C VAL A 114 -36.79 -1.00 1.69
N TYR A 115 -35.61 -0.89 2.31
CA TYR A 115 -35.43 -1.15 3.74
C TYR A 115 -35.35 0.15 4.53
N LEU A 116 -35.89 0.10 5.74
CA LEU A 116 -35.75 1.10 6.79
C LEU A 116 -34.78 0.54 7.84
N TRP A 117 -33.72 1.29 8.11
CA TRP A 117 -32.70 0.97 9.10
C TRP A 117 -32.78 1.97 10.24
N GLU A 118 -32.71 1.51 11.48
CA GLU A 118 -32.54 2.36 12.65
C GLU A 118 -31.05 2.46 12.99
N THR A 119 -30.55 3.68 13.21
CA THR A 119 -29.14 3.93 13.53
C THR A 119 -28.91 3.84 15.03
N ASN A 120 -28.08 2.90 15.46
CA ASN A 120 -27.65 2.78 16.85
C ASN A 120 -26.20 3.26 17.01
N LEU A 121 -26.06 4.55 17.32
CA LEU A 121 -24.75 5.19 17.48
C LEU A 121 -24.02 4.71 18.74
N ASN A 122 -24.77 4.47 19.83
CA ASN A 122 -24.21 3.97 21.09
C ASN A 122 -23.54 2.60 20.92
N ALA A 123 -24.12 1.72 20.09
CA ALA A 123 -23.52 0.42 19.79
C ALA A 123 -22.20 0.56 19.01
N LEU A 124 -22.14 1.52 18.07
CA LEU A 124 -20.94 1.80 17.30
C LEU A 124 -19.83 2.41 18.18
N GLU A 125 -20.17 3.35 19.07
CA GLU A 125 -19.22 3.91 20.04
C GLU A 125 -18.73 2.87 21.05
N ALA A 126 -19.61 1.98 21.51
CA ALA A 126 -19.25 0.87 22.38
C ALA A 126 -18.28 -0.09 21.67
N ALA A 127 -18.53 -0.43 20.40
CA ALA A 127 -17.63 -1.26 19.59
C ALA A 127 -16.26 -0.60 19.44
N ALA A 128 -16.21 0.71 19.13
CA ALA A 128 -14.96 1.46 19.04
C ALA A 128 -14.18 1.49 20.37
N THR A 129 -14.88 1.52 21.50
CA THR A 129 -14.26 1.51 22.84
C THR A 129 -13.75 0.12 23.23
N LEU A 130 -14.46 -0.94 22.83
CA LEU A 130 -14.09 -2.34 23.10
C LEU A 130 -12.96 -2.84 22.21
N GLY A 131 -12.79 -2.25 21.02
CA GLY A 131 -11.73 -2.58 20.05
C GLY A 131 -10.28 -2.29 20.52
N GLY A 132 -10.09 -1.83 21.76
CA GLY A 132 -8.78 -1.52 22.31
C GLY A 132 -8.33 -0.09 22.04
N LYS A 133 -7.12 0.24 22.50
CA LYS A 133 -6.56 1.59 22.40
C LYS A 133 -5.30 1.57 21.53
N ASP A 134 -5.04 2.70 20.88
CA ASP A 134 -3.82 3.00 20.13
C ASP A 134 -3.49 2.03 18.98
N LEU A 135 -2.73 0.97 19.24
CA LEU A 135 -2.24 0.02 18.24
C LEU A 135 -3.04 -1.28 18.22
N ASP A 136 -3.80 -1.59 19.28
CA ASP A 136 -4.55 -2.84 19.40
C ASP A 136 -5.47 -3.11 18.19
N PRO A 137 -6.28 -2.13 17.72
CA PRO A 137 -7.13 -2.32 16.54
C PRO A 137 -6.37 -2.62 15.25
N PHE A 138 -5.14 -2.10 15.13
CA PHE A 138 -4.34 -2.20 13.92
C PHE A 138 -3.69 -3.57 13.80
N TYR A 139 -3.38 -4.23 14.92
CA TYR A 139 -2.88 -5.60 14.90
C TYR A 139 -3.89 -6.58 14.31
N GLU A 140 -5.20 -6.37 14.51
CA GLU A 140 -6.24 -7.23 13.93
C GLU A 140 -6.32 -7.16 12.39
N LEU A 141 -5.86 -6.05 11.80
CA LEU A 141 -5.82 -5.87 10.35
C LEU A 141 -4.64 -6.61 9.69
N ILE A 142 -3.69 -7.07 10.49
CA ILE A 142 -2.54 -7.85 10.02
C ILE A 142 -2.90 -9.33 10.03
N ASN A 143 -2.50 -10.03 8.97
CA ASN A 143 -2.64 -11.48 8.93
C ASN A 143 -1.83 -12.13 10.07
N GLY A 144 -2.53 -12.81 10.99
CA GLY A 144 -1.92 -13.46 12.14
C GLY A 144 -1.88 -12.62 13.43
N GLY A 145 -2.33 -11.36 13.39
CA GLY A 145 -2.40 -10.52 14.58
C GLY A 145 -1.02 -10.07 15.09
N ARG A 146 -0.98 -9.62 16.35
CA ARG A 146 0.24 -9.14 17.03
C ARG A 146 1.35 -10.20 17.09
N ASP A 147 1.00 -11.44 17.37
CA ASP A 147 1.97 -12.54 17.49
C ASP A 147 2.15 -13.33 16.18
N GLY A 148 1.64 -12.79 15.07
CA GLY A 148 1.67 -13.39 13.74
C GLY A 148 3.07 -13.39 13.12
N GLU A 149 3.26 -14.22 12.09
CA GLU A 149 4.53 -14.31 11.35
C GLU A 149 4.91 -12.98 10.71
N LEU A 150 3.94 -12.28 10.10
CA LEU A 150 4.20 -10.99 9.44
C LEU A 150 4.70 -9.92 10.41
N PHE A 151 4.20 -9.89 11.65
CA PHE A 151 4.65 -8.91 12.63
C PHE A 151 6.07 -9.22 13.13
N ARG A 152 6.43 -10.51 13.27
CA ARG A 152 7.82 -10.92 13.57
C ARG A 152 8.76 -10.57 12.42
N GLU A 153 8.34 -10.80 11.18
CA GLU A 153 9.10 -10.38 10.00
C GLU A 153 9.31 -8.86 9.97
N LEU A 154 8.28 -8.08 10.33
CA LEU A 154 8.40 -6.62 10.47
C LEU A 154 9.46 -6.23 11.52
N GLU A 155 9.46 -6.88 12.69
CA GLU A 155 10.49 -6.66 13.72
C GLU A 155 11.89 -6.98 13.18
N ASP A 156 12.05 -8.12 12.50
CA ASP A 156 13.31 -8.55 11.89
C ASP A 156 13.80 -7.54 10.83
N TYR A 157 12.91 -6.99 10.00
CA TYR A 157 13.26 -5.95 9.03
C TYR A 157 13.70 -4.65 9.71
N PHE A 158 13.06 -4.25 10.80
CA PHE A 158 13.49 -3.09 11.59
C PHE A 158 14.91 -3.28 12.14
N TYR A 159 15.21 -4.46 12.70
CA TYR A 159 16.56 -4.80 13.14
C TYR A 159 17.56 -4.81 11.99
N TYR A 160 17.19 -5.36 10.83
CA TYR A 160 18.04 -5.36 9.65
C TYR A 160 18.38 -3.95 9.16
N CYS A 161 17.38 -3.05 9.11
CA CYS A 161 17.61 -1.65 8.76
C CYS A 161 18.61 -0.99 9.72
N GLN A 162 18.52 -1.24 11.03
CA GLN A 162 19.47 -0.68 12.00
C GLN A 162 20.91 -1.15 11.77
N ILE A 163 21.09 -2.44 11.44
CA ILE A 163 22.40 -3.00 11.08
C ILE A 163 22.94 -2.35 9.80
N ARG A 164 22.09 -2.19 8.79
CA ARG A 164 22.43 -1.57 7.51
C ARG A 164 22.80 -0.09 7.66
N CYS A 165 22.02 0.68 8.42
CA CYS A 165 22.27 2.11 8.65
C CYS A 165 23.59 2.38 9.40
N GLN A 166 24.00 1.48 10.30
CA GLN A 166 25.30 1.56 10.99
C GLN A 166 26.48 1.09 10.11
N GLY A 167 26.19 0.46 8.97
CA GLY A 167 27.16 -0.25 8.16
C GLY A 167 27.26 -1.71 8.56
N ILE A 168 27.19 -2.59 7.56
CA ILE A 168 27.27 -4.04 7.75
C ILE A 168 28.64 -4.42 8.30
N ASP A 169 29.71 -3.78 7.80
CA ASP A 169 31.11 -4.02 8.19
C ASP A 169 31.58 -3.22 9.42
N CYS A 170 30.66 -2.56 10.12
CA CYS A 170 31.00 -1.78 11.31
C CYS A 170 31.45 -2.69 12.46
N MET A 171 32.60 -2.37 13.06
CA MET A 171 33.17 -3.07 14.22
C MET A 171 32.77 -2.44 15.56
N GLU A 172 32.05 -1.31 15.53
CA GLU A 172 31.54 -0.65 16.73
C GLU A 172 30.39 -1.45 17.36
N PRO A 173 30.15 -1.31 18.67
CA PRO A 173 29.01 -1.95 19.32
C PRO A 173 27.70 -1.52 18.66
N ARG A 174 26.88 -2.51 18.30
CA ARG A 174 25.59 -2.28 17.64
C ARG A 174 24.68 -1.47 18.56
N GLN A 175 24.20 -0.33 18.07
CA GLN A 175 23.17 0.43 18.76
C GLN A 175 21.80 -0.12 18.34
N VAL A 176 21.02 -0.56 19.32
CA VAL A 176 19.65 -1.03 19.07
C VAL A 176 18.70 0.09 19.44
N SER A 177 17.87 0.50 18.48
CA SER A 177 16.79 1.48 18.70
C SER A 177 15.43 0.79 18.56
N THR A 178 14.35 1.49 18.90
CA THR A 178 12.99 1.12 18.48
C THR A 178 12.58 1.84 17.18
N THR A 179 13.40 2.80 16.73
CA THR A 179 13.13 3.64 15.57
C THR A 179 14.02 3.30 14.38
N ILE A 180 13.55 3.64 13.17
CA ILE A 180 14.32 3.61 11.92
C ILE A 180 14.29 4.98 11.25
N PRO A 181 15.32 5.36 10.47
CA PRO A 181 15.28 6.61 9.72
C PRO A 181 14.22 6.57 8.62
N LEU A 182 13.61 7.73 8.34
CA LEU A 182 12.52 7.87 7.38
C LEU A 182 12.89 7.41 5.95
N SER A 183 14.16 7.49 5.59
CA SER A 183 14.68 7.01 4.30
C SER A 183 14.53 5.49 4.11
N GLU A 184 14.40 4.72 5.19
CA GLU A 184 14.31 3.26 5.12
C GLU A 184 12.88 2.74 4.96
N VAL A 185 11.87 3.59 5.20
CA VAL A 185 10.44 3.25 5.10
C VAL A 185 10.08 2.59 3.75
N PRO A 186 10.53 3.08 2.59
CA PRO A 186 10.20 2.47 1.30
C PRO A 186 10.74 1.04 1.15
N PHE A 187 11.93 0.75 1.70
CA PHE A 187 12.52 -0.58 1.62
C PHE A 187 11.75 -1.58 2.49
N VAL A 188 11.36 -1.17 3.70
CA VAL A 188 10.57 -2.04 4.59
C VAL A 188 9.18 -2.30 3.98
N MET A 189 8.55 -1.30 3.36
CA MET A 189 7.28 -1.48 2.64
C MET A 189 7.40 -2.55 1.54
N ARG A 190 8.45 -2.43 0.70
CA ARG A 190 8.76 -3.37 -0.39
C ARG A 190 9.07 -4.78 0.15
N ALA A 191 9.79 -4.89 1.26
CA ALA A 191 10.13 -6.17 1.89
C ALA A 191 8.89 -6.90 2.44
N LEU A 192 7.88 -6.16 2.90
CA LEU A 192 6.58 -6.70 3.33
C LEU A 192 5.64 -7.04 2.15
N GLY A 193 6.10 -6.86 0.91
CA GLY A 193 5.35 -7.17 -0.31
C GLY A 193 4.38 -6.08 -0.75
N PHE A 194 4.50 -4.85 -0.23
CA PHE A 194 3.81 -3.68 -0.76
C PHE A 194 4.76 -2.83 -1.60
N TYR A 195 4.41 -2.62 -2.87
CA TYR A 195 5.25 -1.91 -3.84
C TYR A 195 4.61 -0.56 -4.19
N PRO A 196 4.85 0.49 -3.37
CA PRO A 196 4.36 1.83 -3.64
C PRO A 196 5.10 2.43 -4.84
N THR A 197 4.39 3.28 -5.58
CA THR A 197 4.94 4.18 -6.60
C THR A 197 5.87 5.23 -5.96
N GLU A 198 6.77 5.84 -6.74
CA GLU A 198 7.64 6.91 -6.25
C GLU A 198 6.83 8.11 -5.75
N GLN A 199 5.71 8.43 -6.39
CA GLN A 199 4.81 9.46 -5.87
C GLN A 199 4.21 9.08 -4.50
N GLU A 200 3.76 7.84 -4.33
CA GLU A 200 3.24 7.36 -3.03
C GLU A 200 4.32 7.32 -1.96
N ILE A 201 5.57 7.01 -2.32
CA ILE A 201 6.72 7.08 -1.42
C ILE A 201 6.93 8.50 -0.91
N ASP A 202 6.95 9.48 -1.82
CA ASP A 202 7.08 10.89 -1.46
C ASP A 202 5.93 11.33 -0.55
N ASP A 203 4.70 10.92 -0.86
CA ASP A 203 3.52 11.23 -0.06
C ASP A 203 3.60 10.61 1.35
N MET A 204 4.02 9.35 1.48
CA MET A 204 4.25 8.67 2.76
C MET A 204 5.34 9.36 3.59
N GLN A 205 6.47 9.71 2.96
CA GLN A 205 7.56 10.38 3.64
C GLN A 205 7.14 11.78 4.11
N ASN A 206 6.43 12.52 3.28
CA ASN A 206 5.91 13.84 3.65
C ASN A 206 4.90 13.75 4.80
N GLU A 207 3.97 12.80 4.75
CA GLU A 207 3.00 12.55 5.83
C GLU A 207 3.69 12.38 7.19
N VAL A 208 4.71 11.52 7.26
CA VAL A 208 5.44 11.28 8.50
C VAL A 208 6.29 12.49 8.89
N LYS A 209 7.01 13.08 7.95
CA LYS A 209 7.91 14.23 8.19
C LYS A 209 7.19 15.44 8.78
N PHE A 210 5.95 15.69 8.34
CA PHE A 210 5.12 16.82 8.78
C PHE A 210 4.12 16.48 9.89
N SER A 211 4.09 15.23 10.36
CA SER A 211 3.12 14.74 11.36
C SER A 211 3.02 15.61 12.61
N GLU A 212 4.16 15.96 13.22
CA GLU A 212 4.22 16.81 14.41
C GLU A 212 4.47 18.29 14.11
N TYR A 213 4.75 18.64 12.84
CA TYR A 213 5.24 19.97 12.48
C TYR A 213 4.27 21.09 12.87
N VAL A 214 2.96 20.86 12.77
CA VAL A 214 1.93 21.84 13.16
C VAL A 214 1.98 22.16 14.66
N ASN A 215 2.32 21.19 15.50
CA ASN A 215 2.29 21.33 16.96
C ASN A 215 3.67 21.72 17.53
N THR A 216 4.74 21.16 17.00
CA THR A 216 6.11 21.30 17.55
C THR A 216 7.00 22.20 16.71
N GLY A 217 6.65 22.47 15.45
CA GLY A 217 7.48 23.20 14.50
C GLY A 217 8.73 22.45 14.04
N LYS A 218 8.86 21.16 14.39
CA LYS A 218 10.02 20.31 14.05
C LYS A 218 9.64 19.23 13.04
N TYR A 219 10.60 18.87 12.21
CA TYR A 219 10.46 17.74 11.29
C TYR A 219 10.80 16.44 12.00
N VAL A 220 9.99 15.42 11.74
CA VAL A 220 10.25 14.06 12.17
C VAL A 220 11.18 13.40 11.16
N THR A 221 12.26 12.78 11.64
CA THR A 221 13.29 12.12 10.80
C THR A 221 13.36 10.62 11.03
N GLU A 222 12.73 10.13 12.09
CA GLU A 222 12.73 8.73 12.50
C GLU A 222 11.30 8.26 12.73
N VAL A 223 11.06 6.96 12.56
CA VAL A 223 9.74 6.34 12.64
C VAL A 223 9.80 5.15 13.58
N ASP A 224 8.86 5.08 14.52
CA ASP A 224 8.71 3.91 15.39
C ASP A 224 7.94 2.77 14.69
N ILE A 225 8.11 1.53 15.15
CA ILE A 225 7.41 0.37 14.59
C ILE A 225 5.88 0.53 14.60
N GLY A 226 5.32 1.16 15.65
CA GLY A 226 3.88 1.39 15.75
C GLY A 226 3.38 2.43 14.75
N GLU A 227 4.16 3.49 14.52
CA GLU A 227 3.84 4.52 13.52
C GLU A 227 3.96 3.98 12.10
N PHE A 228 5.02 3.20 11.84
CA PHE A 228 5.20 2.51 10.57
C PHE A 228 4.06 1.52 10.30
N LEU A 229 3.61 0.76 11.31
CA LEU A 229 2.49 -0.16 11.14
C LEU A 229 1.22 0.56 10.72
N LYS A 230 0.91 1.70 11.36
CA LYS A 230 -0.23 2.54 10.98
C LYS A 230 -0.07 3.06 9.55
N LEU A 231 1.11 3.55 9.19
CA LEU A 231 1.41 4.01 7.83
C LEU A 231 1.23 2.88 6.80
N PHE A 232 1.77 1.69 7.08
CA PHE A 232 1.67 0.50 6.23
C PHE A 232 0.21 0.12 5.99
N ILE A 233 -0.60 -0.01 7.05
CA ILE A 233 -2.02 -0.37 6.92
C ILE A 233 -2.80 0.70 6.16
N ASN A 234 -2.52 1.97 6.43
CA ASN A 234 -3.23 3.09 5.83
C ASN A 234 -2.86 3.37 4.37
N HIS A 235 -1.70 2.92 3.89
CA HIS A 235 -1.32 3.06 2.48
C HIS A 235 -1.53 1.77 1.69
N ARG A 236 -1.52 0.61 2.37
CA ARG A 236 -1.75 -0.69 1.73
C ARG A 236 -3.13 -0.71 1.05
N PRO A 237 -3.18 -1.06 -0.26
CA PRO A 237 -4.44 -1.21 -0.97
C PRO A 237 -5.34 -2.25 -0.29
N ALA A 238 -6.60 -1.89 -0.04
CA ALA A 238 -7.58 -2.80 0.55
C ALA A 238 -7.84 -4.03 -0.34
N PHE A 239 -7.67 -3.89 -1.66
CA PHE A 239 -7.71 -4.97 -2.62
C PHE A 239 -6.38 -5.04 -3.36
N GLY A 240 -5.80 -6.24 -3.37
CA GLY A 240 -4.64 -6.52 -4.22
C GLY A 240 -5.02 -6.55 -5.70
N ILE A 241 -4.00 -6.46 -6.55
CA ILE A 241 -4.16 -6.60 -8.00
C ILE A 241 -4.53 -8.07 -8.30
N SER A 242 -5.68 -8.28 -8.92
CA SER A 242 -6.13 -9.61 -9.33
C SER A 242 -5.50 -10.04 -10.66
N ARG A 243 -5.35 -11.36 -10.86
CA ARG A 243 -4.89 -11.90 -12.16
C ARG A 243 -5.77 -11.44 -13.32
N TYR A 244 -7.07 -11.27 -13.08
CA TYR A 244 -8.02 -10.78 -14.07
C TYR A 244 -7.73 -9.35 -14.48
N GLU A 245 -7.43 -8.45 -13.55
CA GLU A 245 -7.06 -7.06 -13.87
C GLU A 245 -5.76 -6.98 -14.65
N VAL A 246 -4.77 -7.80 -14.29
CA VAL A 246 -3.51 -7.90 -15.06
C VAL A 246 -3.82 -8.36 -16.48
N GLN A 247 -4.58 -9.45 -16.64
CA GLN A 247 -4.95 -9.95 -17.97
C GLN A 247 -5.70 -8.88 -18.78
N LYS A 248 -6.68 -8.19 -18.19
CA LYS A 248 -7.43 -7.12 -18.84
C LYS A 248 -6.53 -5.95 -19.26
N ALA A 249 -5.51 -5.63 -18.46
CA ALA A 249 -4.51 -4.62 -18.82
C ALA A 249 -3.66 -5.09 -20.02
N PHE A 250 -3.28 -6.36 -20.09
CA PHE A 250 -2.59 -6.93 -21.25
C PHE A 250 -3.48 -6.93 -22.51
N GLU A 251 -4.76 -7.27 -22.37
CA GLU A 251 -5.74 -7.21 -23.46
C GLU A 251 -5.91 -5.78 -23.98
N PHE A 252 -5.95 -4.78 -23.08
CA PHE A 252 -6.06 -3.37 -23.45
C PHE A 252 -4.81 -2.82 -24.15
N LEU A 253 -3.62 -3.28 -23.76
CA LEU A 253 -2.35 -2.85 -24.35
C LEU A 253 -1.99 -3.63 -25.62
N GLY A 254 -2.54 -4.83 -25.80
CA GLY A 254 -2.28 -5.69 -26.96
C GLY A 254 -3.10 -5.33 -28.18
N TYR A 255 -2.68 -5.87 -29.32
CA TYR A 255 -3.45 -5.82 -30.56
C TYR A 255 -4.13 -7.15 -30.84
N ASP A 256 -5.31 -7.07 -31.45
CA ASP A 256 -6.11 -8.24 -31.82
C ASP A 256 -5.46 -8.96 -33.01
N GLN A 257 -5.20 -10.26 -32.87
CA GLN A 257 -5.00 -11.13 -34.02
C GLN A 257 -6.33 -11.68 -34.54
N GLU A 258 -6.33 -12.13 -35.80
CA GLU A 258 -7.48 -12.77 -36.46
C GLU A 258 -8.03 -13.99 -35.70
N ASN A 259 -7.22 -14.59 -34.80
CA ASN A 259 -7.59 -15.73 -33.96
C ASN A 259 -8.24 -15.33 -32.61
N GLY A 260 -8.40 -14.04 -32.32
CA GLY A 260 -8.91 -13.54 -31.04
C GLY A 260 -7.91 -13.57 -29.88
N GLU A 261 -6.62 -13.83 -30.16
CA GLU A 261 -5.55 -13.70 -29.17
C GLU A 261 -5.01 -12.27 -29.15
N HIS A 262 -4.81 -11.73 -27.94
CA HIS A 262 -4.18 -10.42 -27.73
C HIS A 262 -2.68 -10.61 -27.49
N LEU A 263 -1.84 -10.00 -28.34
CA LEU A 263 -0.39 -10.05 -28.22
C LEU A 263 0.18 -8.64 -28.06
N ILE A 264 1.22 -8.50 -27.24
CA ILE A 264 2.01 -7.28 -27.11
C ILE A 264 3.40 -7.56 -27.64
N ASN A 265 3.87 -6.74 -28.59
CA ASN A 265 5.25 -6.85 -29.06
C ASN A 265 6.21 -6.44 -27.94
N ARG A 266 7.27 -7.22 -27.71
CA ARG A 266 8.31 -6.89 -26.71
C ARG A 266 8.84 -5.46 -26.82
N LYS A 267 9.10 -4.98 -28.04
CA LYS A 267 9.63 -3.62 -28.25
C LYS A 267 8.63 -2.56 -27.84
N GLU A 268 7.36 -2.78 -28.16
CA GLU A 268 6.26 -1.87 -27.80
C GLU A 268 6.03 -1.88 -26.29
N LEU A 269 6.06 -3.05 -25.64
CA LEU A 269 5.97 -3.14 -24.19
C LEU A 269 7.09 -2.36 -23.49
N LEU A 270 8.34 -2.50 -23.95
CA LEU A 270 9.47 -1.75 -23.40
C LEU A 270 9.31 -0.24 -23.62
N GLN A 271 8.88 0.18 -24.81
CA GLN A 271 8.59 1.58 -25.08
C GLN A 271 7.45 2.12 -24.22
N LEU A 272 6.40 1.33 -23.99
CA LEU A 272 5.29 1.71 -23.12
C LEU A 272 5.76 1.90 -21.68
N LEU A 273 6.58 0.98 -21.15
CA LEU A 273 7.14 1.09 -19.80
C LEU A 273 8.07 2.30 -19.63
N GLN A 274 8.79 2.71 -20.67
CA GLN A 274 9.65 3.90 -20.63
C GLN A 274 8.87 5.22 -20.79
N SER A 275 7.76 5.20 -21.53
CA SER A 275 7.05 6.43 -21.94
C SER A 275 5.78 6.72 -21.14
N ARG A 276 5.21 5.73 -20.45
CA ARG A 276 3.93 5.87 -19.72
C ARG A 276 4.09 5.43 -18.27
N GLY A 277 3.52 6.24 -17.38
CA GLY A 277 3.60 6.00 -15.94
C GLY A 277 4.88 6.60 -15.35
N GLU A 278 5.42 5.95 -14.33
CA GLU A 278 6.68 6.35 -13.73
C GLU A 278 7.84 6.08 -14.69
N HIS A 279 8.76 7.03 -14.79
CA HIS A 279 9.82 6.99 -15.79
C HIS A 279 10.84 5.90 -15.43
N LEU A 280 10.75 4.77 -16.13
CA LEU A 280 11.72 3.67 -16.04
C LEU A 280 12.82 3.87 -17.08
N THR A 281 14.08 4.01 -16.64
CA THR A 281 15.21 4.11 -17.58
C THR A 281 15.50 2.77 -18.25
N GLU A 282 16.27 2.78 -19.34
CA GLU A 282 16.69 1.54 -20.01
C GLU A 282 17.59 0.69 -19.09
N GLU A 283 18.42 1.34 -18.28
CA GLU A 283 19.25 0.71 -17.27
C GLU A 283 18.40 0.02 -16.19
N ASP A 284 17.36 0.70 -15.67
CA ASP A 284 16.47 0.14 -14.65
C ASP A 284 15.72 -1.09 -15.20
N LEU A 285 15.21 -1.00 -16.43
CA LEU A 285 14.53 -2.13 -17.07
C LEU A 285 15.46 -3.33 -17.26
N ALA A 286 16.69 -3.11 -17.73
CA ALA A 286 17.67 -4.18 -17.90
C ALA A 286 17.97 -4.88 -16.56
N GLU A 287 18.07 -4.10 -15.49
CA GLU A 287 18.28 -4.61 -14.13
C GLU A 287 17.09 -5.39 -13.59
N TYR A 288 15.87 -4.87 -13.74
CA TYR A 288 14.66 -5.55 -13.28
C TYR A 288 14.46 -6.87 -14.03
N PHE A 289 14.66 -6.89 -15.35
CA PHE A 289 14.54 -8.14 -16.12
C PHE A 289 15.66 -9.13 -15.79
N SER A 290 16.90 -8.67 -15.60
CA SER A 290 17.99 -9.58 -15.21
C SER A 290 17.78 -10.17 -13.82
N THR A 291 17.23 -9.40 -12.88
CA THR A 291 16.85 -9.89 -11.55
C THR A 291 15.67 -10.86 -11.62
N LEU A 292 14.59 -10.51 -12.32
CA LEU A 292 13.40 -11.36 -12.48
C LEU A 292 13.69 -12.68 -13.19
N LEU A 293 14.63 -12.67 -14.15
CA LEU A 293 15.05 -13.87 -14.89
C LEU A 293 16.15 -14.66 -14.18
N GLY A 294 16.59 -14.23 -12.99
CA GLY A 294 17.64 -14.89 -12.21
C GLY A 294 19.02 -14.86 -12.88
N LEU A 295 19.26 -13.89 -13.78
CA LEU A 295 20.55 -13.69 -14.44
C LEU A 295 21.55 -12.96 -13.54
N ASN A 296 21.08 -12.32 -12.47
CA ASN A 296 21.90 -11.67 -11.48
C ASN A 296 21.92 -12.47 -10.15
N PRO A 297 23.04 -13.12 -9.78
CA PRO A 297 23.12 -13.95 -8.58
C PRO A 297 23.16 -13.15 -7.26
N GLU A 298 23.48 -11.85 -7.30
CA GLU A 298 23.57 -11.01 -6.09
C GLU A 298 22.30 -10.22 -5.78
N GLY A 299 21.25 -10.34 -6.62
CA GLY A 299 20.11 -9.42 -6.58
C GLY A 299 20.47 -8.05 -7.17
N GLY A 300 19.49 -7.15 -7.34
CA GLY A 300 19.69 -5.82 -7.96
C GLY A 300 20.77 -4.96 -7.28
N ARG A 301 20.97 -3.72 -7.75
CA ARG A 301 22.01 -2.81 -7.27
C ARG A 301 22.02 -2.73 -5.74
N PHE A 302 23.23 -2.79 -5.17
CA PHE A 302 23.48 -2.29 -3.82
C PHE A 302 23.22 -0.78 -3.81
N GLU A 303 22.08 -0.37 -3.28
CA GLU A 303 21.85 1.05 -3.04
C GLU A 303 22.83 1.57 -1.99
N PRO A 304 23.60 2.65 -2.28
CA PRO A 304 24.51 3.23 -1.31
C PRO A 304 23.69 3.73 -0.11
N GLY A 305 24.02 3.26 1.09
CA GLY A 305 23.38 3.71 2.32
C GLY A 305 23.49 5.22 2.47
N TYR A 306 22.37 5.94 2.39
CA TYR A 306 22.30 7.39 2.51
C TYR A 306 22.51 7.90 3.96
N CYS A 307 22.90 7.04 4.90
CA CYS A 307 23.24 7.45 6.26
C CYS A 307 24.66 8.05 6.32
N GLN A 308 24.86 9.22 5.72
CA GLN A 308 25.96 10.11 6.11
C GLN A 308 25.40 11.29 6.90
N PRO A 309 25.75 11.48 8.19
CA PRO A 309 25.49 12.74 8.85
C PRO A 309 26.30 13.83 8.15
N HIS A 310 25.63 14.89 7.70
CA HIS A 310 26.26 16.08 7.13
C HIS A 310 27.28 16.67 8.10
N VAL A 311 28.56 16.39 7.88
CA VAL A 311 29.67 17.18 8.41
C VAL A 311 30.29 17.91 7.22
N PRO A 312 30.23 19.25 7.15
CA PRO A 312 30.91 19.96 6.09
C PRO A 312 32.40 20.00 6.42
N SER A 313 33.24 19.38 5.58
CA SER A 313 34.65 19.77 5.54
C SER A 313 35.14 19.83 4.09
N PRO A 314 35.94 20.86 3.74
CA PRO A 314 36.49 21.00 2.41
C PRO A 314 37.68 20.05 2.28
N HIS A 315 37.87 19.44 1.12
CA HIS A 315 39.14 19.31 0.42
C HIS A 315 38.93 18.35 -0.76
N ALA A 316 39.06 18.90 -1.96
CA ALA A 316 39.07 18.14 -3.19
C ALA A 316 40.34 17.30 -3.27
N SER A 317 40.20 16.01 -3.52
CA SER A 317 41.27 15.17 -4.05
C SER A 317 40.71 14.23 -5.11
N THR A 318 40.98 14.58 -6.36
CA THR A 318 40.86 13.74 -7.55
C THR A 318 41.67 12.45 -7.40
N LEU A 319 41.05 11.30 -7.59
CA LEU A 319 41.74 10.02 -7.80
C LEU A 319 41.10 9.27 -8.97
N SER A 320 41.88 9.18 -10.04
CA SER A 320 41.64 8.42 -11.25
C SER A 320 41.66 6.91 -10.96
N CYS A 321 40.57 6.20 -11.26
CA CYS A 321 40.56 4.74 -11.21
C CYS A 321 40.87 4.16 -12.60
N THR A 322 42.08 3.61 -12.72
CA THR A 322 42.38 2.52 -13.66
C THR A 322 42.67 1.30 -12.80
N GLY A 323 41.88 0.23 -12.93
CA GLY A 323 42.06 -0.97 -12.13
C GLY A 323 40.99 -2.02 -12.40
N SER A 324 41.37 -3.05 -13.15
CA SER A 324 40.63 -4.30 -13.35
C SER A 324 40.45 -5.05 -12.02
N LEU A 325 39.28 -5.63 -11.77
CA LEU A 325 39.09 -6.59 -10.68
C LEU A 325 38.71 -7.98 -11.20
N SER A 326 39.54 -8.94 -10.79
CA SER A 326 39.45 -10.37 -10.99
C SER A 326 38.48 -11.02 -10.00
N LEU A 327 37.69 -11.98 -10.50
CA LEU A 327 36.85 -12.89 -9.71
C LEU A 327 37.68 -13.68 -8.68
N LEU A 328 37.21 -13.69 -7.43
CA LEU A 328 37.50 -14.78 -6.49
C LEU A 328 36.19 -15.38 -5.98
N LEU A 329 36.06 -16.67 -6.28
CA LEU A 329 34.97 -17.57 -5.98
C LEU A 329 34.89 -17.89 -4.48
N PHE A 330 33.71 -17.76 -3.88
CA PHE A 330 33.25 -18.67 -2.83
C PHE A 330 31.79 -19.06 -3.08
N SER A 331 31.49 -20.33 -2.86
CA SER A 331 30.24 -21.02 -3.17
C SER A 331 29.67 -21.65 -1.88
N PRO A 332 28.55 -22.39 -1.91
CA PRO A 332 27.19 -21.87 -1.82
C PRO A 332 26.44 -22.48 -0.61
N SER A 333 25.40 -21.83 -0.09
CA SER A 333 24.28 -22.48 0.64
C SER A 333 23.28 -21.42 1.09
N PHE A 334 22.16 -21.22 0.38
CA PHE A 334 20.88 -20.90 1.01
C PHE A 334 19.75 -21.22 0.01
N ASN A 335 18.99 -22.26 0.35
CA ASN A 335 17.76 -22.64 -0.32
C ASN A 335 16.65 -21.66 0.07
N ILE A 336 16.06 -20.96 -0.89
CA ILE A 336 14.70 -20.43 -0.76
C ILE A 336 13.92 -20.89 -1.99
N CYS A 337 13.15 -21.95 -1.80
CA CYS A 337 12.15 -22.43 -2.74
C CYS A 337 10.82 -22.41 -1.97
N LEU A 338 9.85 -21.62 -2.44
CA LEU A 338 8.40 -21.91 -2.28
C LEU A 338 7.44 -20.92 -2.98
N SER A 339 7.91 -19.83 -3.62
CA SER A 339 7.04 -18.97 -4.48
C SER A 339 7.22 -19.20 -5.99
N SER A 340 8.27 -19.93 -6.38
CA SER A 340 8.67 -20.11 -7.80
C SER A 340 7.71 -20.97 -8.63
N CYS A 341 6.86 -21.80 -8.03
CA CYS A 341 5.99 -22.71 -8.77
C CYS A 341 4.83 -22.02 -9.52
N PHE A 342 4.37 -20.85 -9.08
CA PHE A 342 3.26 -20.16 -9.75
C PHE A 342 3.73 -19.32 -10.95
N PHE A 343 4.94 -18.76 -10.89
CA PHE A 343 5.52 -17.93 -11.95
C PHE A 343 6.12 -18.74 -13.11
N PHE A 344 6.64 -19.96 -12.87
CA PHE A 344 7.19 -20.82 -13.93
C PHE A 344 6.18 -21.17 -15.03
N SER A 345 4.88 -21.21 -14.71
CA SER A 345 3.83 -21.50 -15.69
C SER A 345 3.57 -20.34 -16.67
N VAL A 346 3.85 -19.09 -16.27
CA VAL A 346 3.69 -17.91 -17.14
C VAL A 346 4.92 -17.74 -18.04
N VAL A 347 6.11 -17.99 -17.51
CA VAL A 347 7.37 -17.89 -18.28
C VAL A 347 7.49 -18.99 -19.33
N SER A 348 6.98 -20.19 -19.07
CA SER A 348 6.98 -21.30 -20.03
C SER A 348 6.11 -21.05 -21.28
N PHE A 349 5.15 -20.12 -21.21
CA PHE A 349 4.30 -19.74 -22.34
C PHE A 349 4.97 -18.72 -23.28
N LEU A 350 5.96 -17.95 -22.78
CA LEU A 350 6.63 -16.89 -23.55
C LEU A 350 7.87 -17.37 -24.31
N PHE A 351 8.41 -18.55 -23.99
CA PHE A 351 9.58 -19.12 -24.66
C PHE A 351 9.45 -20.64 -24.85
N PRO A 352 9.12 -21.15 -26.06
CA PRO A 352 9.23 -22.58 -26.32
C PRO A 352 10.72 -22.96 -26.39
N ILE A 353 11.20 -23.69 -25.39
CA ILE A 353 12.54 -24.29 -25.39
C ILE A 353 12.54 -25.43 -26.43
N PRO A 354 13.50 -25.50 -27.37
CA PRO A 354 13.57 -26.61 -28.30
C PRO A 354 13.87 -27.93 -27.55
N SER A 355 13.09 -28.94 -27.90
CA SER A 355 13.08 -30.31 -27.37
C SER A 355 14.47 -30.91 -27.13
N LEU A 356 14.72 -31.35 -25.90
CA LEU A 356 15.67 -32.41 -25.58
C LEU A 356 14.91 -33.56 -24.89
N PRO A 357 15.12 -34.83 -25.26
CA PRO A 357 14.27 -35.94 -24.84
C PRO A 357 14.72 -36.45 -23.48
N CYS A 358 14.13 -35.96 -22.40
CA CYS A 358 14.24 -36.61 -21.09
C CYS A 358 13.04 -37.54 -20.87
N ARG A 359 13.25 -38.83 -21.18
CA ARG A 359 12.38 -39.91 -20.69
C ARG A 359 12.45 -39.94 -19.17
N ILE A 360 11.35 -39.59 -18.49
CA ILE A 360 11.17 -39.92 -17.08
C ILE A 360 10.32 -41.19 -17.03
N LEU A 361 10.96 -42.27 -16.60
CA LEU A 361 10.32 -43.54 -16.23
C LEU A 361 9.39 -43.29 -15.04
N ILE A 362 8.12 -43.63 -15.20
CA ILE A 362 7.19 -43.82 -14.10
C ILE A 362 7.24 -45.30 -13.74
N LEU A 363 7.59 -45.61 -12.49
CA LEU A 363 7.39 -46.91 -11.87
C LEU A 363 6.93 -46.69 -10.43
N PRO A 364 6.15 -47.63 -9.88
CA PRO A 364 4.70 -47.53 -9.70
C PRO A 364 4.24 -46.79 -8.43
#